data_AF-K9KF98-F1
#
_entry.id   AF-K9KF98-F1
#
_cell.length_a   1.000
_cell.length_b   1.000
_cell.length_c   1.000
_cell.angle_alpha   90.00
_cell.angle_beta   90.00
_cell.angle_gamma   90.00
#
_symmetry.space_group_name_H-M   'P 1'
#
loop_
_entity.id
_entity.type
_entity.pdbx_description
1 polymer ?
#
loop_
_entity_poly.entity_id
_entity_poly.type
_entity_poly.pdbx_seq_one_letter_code
_entity_poly.pdbx_strand_id
1 'polypeptide(L)'
;LYEYAWVQGPLNSNETDWLPRCVRSTARLARALSPAFELRQWGSTEYSTWTESRWKEIRARIFLIASKELEFITLIVGFSILVFSLIVTYCINAKADVLFITPREPGSVSY
;
A
#
# COMPACT_ATOMS: atom_id res chain seq x y z
N LEU A 1 38.15 13.04 32.49
CA LEU A 1 38.09 11.95 31.48
C LEU A 1 37.47 12.53 30.20
N TYR A 2 38.02 12.24 29.02
CA TYR A 2 37.50 12.71 27.73
C TYR A 2 36.78 11.59 26.97
N GLU A 3 35.96 11.97 26.00
CA GLU A 3 35.40 11.08 24.98
C GLU A 3 36.08 11.35 23.65
N TYR A 4 36.31 10.30 22.87
CA TYR A 4 37.01 10.36 21.60
C TYR A 4 36.07 9.87 20.50
N ALA A 5 35.70 10.77 19.59
CA ALA A 5 34.85 10.45 18.45
C ALA A 5 35.66 10.48 17.16
N TRP A 6 35.54 9.42 16.35
CA TRP A 6 36.09 9.40 14.99
C TRP A 6 35.08 10.07 14.04
N VAL A 7 35.41 11.27 13.56
CA VAL A 7 34.48 12.08 12.76
C VAL A 7 34.99 12.22 11.34
N GLN A 8 34.06 12.29 10.39
CA GLN A 8 34.35 12.68 9.01
C GLN A 8 34.84 14.13 9.03
N GLY A 9 36.06 14.35 8.52
CA GLY A 9 36.61 15.70 8.39
C GLY A 9 36.30 16.31 7.01
N PRO A 10 37.05 17.35 6.61
CA PRO A 10 36.82 18.02 5.33
C PRO A 10 37.22 17.12 4.16
N LEU A 11 36.70 17.47 2.98
CA LEU A 11 37.11 16.85 1.72
C LEU A 11 38.54 17.27 1.39
N ASN A 12 39.34 16.33 0.88
CA ASN A 12 40.66 16.63 0.36
C ASN A 12 40.54 17.45 -0.94
N SER A 13 41.47 18.37 -1.19
CA SER A 13 41.39 19.23 -2.36
C SER A 13 41.56 18.40 -3.65
N ASN A 14 40.64 18.56 -4.61
CA ASN A 14 40.65 17.89 -5.91
C ASN A 14 40.52 16.36 -5.88
N GLU A 15 40.15 15.78 -4.75
CA GLU A 15 39.88 14.35 -4.57
C GLU A 15 38.51 14.17 -3.91
N THR A 16 37.92 12.98 -4.05
CA THR A 16 36.68 12.60 -3.35
C THR A 16 36.92 12.07 -1.94
N ASP A 17 38.17 12.06 -1.50
CA ASP A 17 38.59 11.45 -0.24
C ASP A 17 38.40 12.42 0.93
N TRP A 18 37.84 11.90 2.02
CA TRP A 18 37.64 12.65 3.25
C TRP A 18 38.84 12.49 4.16
N LEU A 19 39.17 13.54 4.93
CA LEU A 19 40.24 13.53 5.92
C LEU A 19 39.68 13.26 7.32
N PRO A 20 39.48 12.00 7.75
CA PRO A 20 38.92 11.71 9.05
C PRO A 20 39.88 12.11 10.18
N ARG A 21 39.32 12.44 11.35
CA ARG A 21 40.11 12.77 12.53
C ARG A 21 39.44 12.31 13.81
N CYS A 22 40.26 11.97 14.79
CA CYS A 22 39.80 11.70 16.13
C CYS A 22 39.69 13.03 16.90
N VAL A 23 38.48 13.35 17.36
CA VAL A 23 38.21 14.55 18.16
C VAL A 23 38.05 14.15 19.61
N ARG A 24 38.95 14.66 20.46
CA ARG A 24 38.85 14.57 21.92
C ARG A 24 37.91 15.66 22.41
N SER A 25 36.77 15.28 22.98
CA SER A 25 35.77 16.23 23.50
C SER A 25 35.19 15.77 24.85
N THR A 26 34.34 16.60 25.43
CA THR A 26 33.53 16.27 26.63
C THR A 26 32.04 16.19 26.30
N ALA A 27 31.67 16.17 25.01
CA ALA A 27 30.29 16.06 24.57
C ALA A 27 29.82 14.62 24.79
N ARG A 28 28.80 14.44 25.66
CA ARG A 28 28.21 13.14 26.00
C ARG A 28 26.71 13.19 25.82
N LEU A 29 26.11 12.05 25.51
CA LEU A 29 24.67 11.89 25.49
C LEU A 29 24.19 11.22 26.77
N ALA A 30 23.09 11.72 27.33
CA ALA A 30 22.36 11.09 28.41
C ALA A 30 20.96 10.71 27.91
N ARG A 31 20.45 9.55 28.34
CA ARG A 31 19.11 9.10 27.96
C ARG A 31 18.08 10.04 28.58
N ALA A 32 17.33 10.73 27.74
CA ALA A 32 16.22 11.60 28.17
C ALA A 32 14.90 10.87 27.93
N LEU A 33 14.43 10.14 28.94
CA LEU A 33 13.15 9.45 28.93
C LEU A 33 12.39 9.86 30.20
N SER A 34 11.08 10.07 30.10
CA SER A 34 10.32 10.53 31.26
C SER A 34 10.35 9.49 32.40
N PRO A 35 10.62 9.89 33.65
CA PRO A 35 10.60 8.99 34.80
C PRO A 35 9.28 8.24 34.98
N ALA A 36 8.16 8.81 34.48
CA ALA A 36 6.86 8.14 34.45
C ALA A 36 6.93 6.73 33.86
N PHE A 37 7.73 6.54 32.81
CA PHE A 37 7.86 5.24 32.14
C PHE A 37 8.84 4.30 32.85
N GLU A 38 9.86 4.82 33.52
CA GLU A 38 10.79 4.01 34.32
C GLU A 38 10.10 3.47 35.59
N LEU A 39 9.31 4.33 36.24
CA LEU A 39 8.51 4.00 37.43
C LEU A 39 7.17 3.30 37.10
N ARG A 40 6.84 3.13 35.81
CA ARG A 40 5.56 2.58 35.31
C ARG A 40 4.32 3.33 35.82
N GLN A 41 4.44 4.62 36.08
CA GLN A 41 3.36 5.52 36.47
C GLN A 41 2.77 6.23 35.25
N TRP A 42 2.00 5.50 34.44
CA TRP A 42 1.46 6.01 33.18
C TRP A 42 0.42 7.14 33.31
N GLY A 43 -0.14 7.35 34.51
CA GLY A 43 -1.06 8.43 34.84
C GLY A 43 -0.47 9.53 35.71
N SER A 44 0.87 9.64 35.77
CA SER A 44 1.53 10.68 36.57
C SER A 44 1.14 12.08 36.10
N THR A 45 0.82 12.96 37.03
CA THR A 45 0.64 14.40 36.79
C THR A 45 1.94 15.20 36.96
N GLU A 46 2.95 14.59 37.58
CA GLU A 46 4.25 15.20 37.88
C GLU A 46 5.26 14.96 36.75
N TYR A 47 5.22 13.78 36.13
CA TYR A 47 6.12 13.39 35.05
C TYR A 47 5.38 13.27 33.72
N SER A 48 6.07 13.65 32.63
CA SER A 48 5.53 13.60 31.26
C SER A 48 5.10 12.18 30.86
N THR A 49 3.90 12.03 30.32
CA THR A 49 3.36 10.74 29.83
C THR A 49 3.19 10.74 28.31
N TRP A 50 3.80 11.70 27.61
CA TRP A 50 3.71 11.82 26.16
C TRP A 50 4.28 10.59 25.46
N THR A 51 3.47 9.98 24.61
CA THR A 51 3.85 8.86 23.73
C THR A 51 3.48 9.19 22.30
N GLU A 52 4.38 8.88 21.36
CA GLU A 52 4.05 8.93 19.95
C GLU A 52 3.38 7.62 19.52
N SER A 53 2.21 7.72 18.90
CA SER A 53 1.52 6.58 18.32
C SER A 53 2.32 6.00 17.14
N ARG A 54 2.31 4.67 17.01
CA ARG A 54 2.92 3.97 15.88
C ARG A 54 1.93 3.88 14.72
N TRP A 55 2.32 4.37 13.56
CA TRP A 55 1.55 4.29 12.31
C TRP A 55 2.26 3.35 11.33
N LYS A 56 1.50 2.60 10.51
CA LYS A 56 2.10 1.74 9.47
C LYS A 56 2.60 2.55 8.28
N GLU A 57 1.74 3.44 7.77
CA GLU A 57 2.02 4.22 6.58
C GLU A 57 1.18 5.49 6.58
N ILE A 58 1.81 6.63 6.34
CA ILE A 58 1.15 7.94 6.25
C ILE A 58 1.20 8.38 4.79
N ARG A 59 0.06 8.36 4.10
CA ARG A 59 -0.08 8.78 2.69
C ARG A 59 -1.36 9.60 2.49
N ALA A 60 -1.31 10.55 1.58
CA ALA A 60 -2.45 11.37 1.17
C ALA A 60 -2.62 11.33 -0.35
N ARG A 61 -3.86 11.34 -0.84
CA ARG A 61 -4.20 11.44 -2.27
C ARG A 61 -5.51 12.19 -2.48
N ILE A 62 -5.63 12.87 -3.63
CA ILE A 62 -6.82 13.59 -4.07
C ILE A 62 -7.33 12.92 -5.35
N PHE A 63 -8.64 12.67 -5.44
CA PHE A 63 -9.29 12.11 -6.61
C PHE A 63 -10.75 12.55 -6.70
N LEU A 64 -11.29 12.57 -7.91
CA LEU A 64 -12.71 12.81 -8.16
C LEU A 64 -13.49 11.52 -7.87
N ILE A 65 -14.61 11.64 -7.17
CA ILE A 65 -15.53 10.53 -6.88
C ILE A 65 -16.79 10.69 -7.75
N ALA A 66 -17.25 9.59 -8.33
CA ALA A 66 -18.51 9.56 -9.07
C ALA A 66 -19.71 9.72 -8.12
N SER A 67 -20.88 10.10 -8.64
CA SER A 67 -22.11 10.11 -7.83
C SER A 67 -22.56 8.68 -7.50
N LYS A 68 -23.20 8.52 -6.34
CA LYS A 68 -23.75 7.22 -5.89
C LYS A 68 -24.79 6.67 -6.86
N GLU A 69 -25.54 7.54 -7.53
CA GLU A 69 -26.49 7.16 -8.58
C GLU A 69 -25.79 6.51 -9.77
N LEU A 70 -24.66 7.08 -10.23
CA LEU A 70 -23.91 6.51 -11.35
C LEU A 70 -23.27 5.16 -10.98
N GLU A 71 -22.74 5.02 -9.76
CA GLU A 71 -22.24 3.73 -9.24
C GLU A 71 -23.35 2.67 -9.26
N PHE A 72 -24.58 3.04 -8.88
CA PHE A 72 -25.69 2.11 -8.83
C PHE A 72 -26.21 1.73 -10.22
N ILE A 73 -26.36 2.71 -11.11
CA ILE A 73 -26.77 2.49 -12.51
C ILE A 73 -25.77 1.57 -13.20
N THR A 74 -24.46 1.82 -13.07
CA THR A 74 -23.42 0.99 -13.71
C THR A 74 -23.44 -0.45 -13.20
N LEU A 75 -23.67 -0.66 -11.90
CA LEU A 75 -23.83 -1.98 -11.31
C LEU A 75 -25.07 -2.70 -11.85
N ILE A 76 -26.24 -2.05 -11.86
CA ILE A 76 -27.49 -2.65 -12.36
C ILE A 76 -27.38 -3.01 -13.83
N VAL A 77 -26.85 -2.11 -14.65
CA VAL A 77 -26.68 -2.35 -16.08
C VAL A 77 -25.73 -3.52 -16.31
N GLY A 78 -24.59 -3.55 -15.61
CA GLY A 78 -23.65 -4.66 -15.69
C GLY A 78 -24.28 -6.00 -15.28
N PHE A 79 -25.02 -6.04 -14.17
CA PHE A 79 -25.71 -7.24 -13.72
C PHE A 79 -26.82 -7.70 -14.70
N SER A 80 -27.58 -6.75 -15.23
CA SER A 80 -28.66 -7.04 -16.18
C SER A 80 -28.12 -7.64 -17.48
N ILE A 81 -27.02 -7.10 -18.01
CA ILE A 81 -26.35 -7.65 -19.21
C ILE A 81 -25.80 -9.05 -18.93
N LEU A 82 -25.27 -9.29 -17.73
CA LEU A 82 -24.77 -10.61 -17.33
C LEU A 82 -25.91 -11.65 -17.27
N VAL A 83 -27.02 -11.33 -16.61
CA VAL A 83 -28.18 -12.25 -16.53
C VAL A 83 -28.78 -12.47 -17.92
N PHE A 84 -28.95 -11.39 -18.70
CA PHE A 84 -29.48 -11.48 -20.05
C PHE A 84 -28.60 -12.34 -20.95
N SER A 85 -27.28 -12.15 -20.93
CA SER A 85 -26.36 -12.95 -21.73
C SER A 85 -26.39 -14.43 -21.30
N LEU A 86 -26.41 -14.73 -20.00
CA LEU A 86 -26.56 -16.10 -19.51
C LEU A 86 -27.85 -16.76 -19.97
N ILE A 87 -28.99 -16.06 -19.89
CA ILE A 87 -30.28 -16.57 -20.36
C ILE A 87 -30.24 -16.82 -21.86
N VAL A 88 -29.76 -15.86 -22.65
CA VAL A 88 -29.67 -16.00 -24.11
C VAL A 88 -28.77 -17.16 -24.49
N THR A 89 -27.57 -17.25 -23.90
CA THR A 89 -26.64 -18.36 -24.14
C THR A 89 -27.24 -19.69 -23.73
N TYR A 90 -27.94 -19.77 -22.59
CA TYR A 90 -28.63 -20.98 -22.15
C TYR A 90 -29.71 -21.41 -23.15
N CYS A 91 -30.54 -20.48 -23.60
CA CYS A 91 -31.59 -20.74 -24.59
C CYS A 91 -31.03 -21.20 -25.94
N ILE A 92 -29.96 -20.55 -26.42
CA ILE A 92 -29.28 -20.95 -27.66
C ILE A 92 -28.71 -22.35 -27.51
N ASN A 93 -28.05 -22.66 -26.40
CA ASN A 93 -27.48 -23.99 -26.15
C ASN A 93 -28.58 -25.06 -26.05
N ALA A 94 -29.67 -24.79 -25.33
CA ALA A 94 -30.79 -25.73 -25.18
C ALA A 94 -31.54 -25.99 -26.51
N LYS A 95 -31.44 -25.09 -27.48
CA LYS A 95 -32.02 -25.21 -28.82
C LYS A 95 -30.97 -25.39 -29.91
N ALA A 96 -29.72 -25.69 -29.55
CA ALA A 96 -28.61 -25.77 -30.50
C ALA A 96 -28.89 -26.79 -31.61
N ASP A 97 -29.46 -27.96 -31.29
CA ASP A 97 -29.77 -28.99 -32.29
C ASP A 97 -30.86 -28.57 -33.30
N VAL A 98 -31.73 -27.63 -32.92
CA VAL A 98 -32.79 -27.09 -33.79
C VAL A 98 -32.30 -25.85 -34.56
N LEU A 99 -31.48 -25.01 -33.93
CA LEU A 99 -30.88 -23.84 -34.59
C LEU A 99 -29.78 -24.24 -35.57
N PHE A 100 -29.02 -25.29 -35.25
CA PHE A 100 -27.92 -25.82 -36.04
C PHE A 100 -28.28 -27.24 -36.50
N ILE A 101 -29.32 -27.34 -37.35
CA ILE A 101 -29.58 -28.57 -38.08
C ILE A 101 -28.39 -28.78 -39.01
N THR A 102 -27.57 -29.79 -38.74
CA THR A 102 -26.58 -30.26 -39.70
C THR A 102 -27.33 -30.83 -40.89
N PRO A 103 -27.22 -30.25 -42.10
CA PRO A 103 -27.65 -30.96 -43.29
C PRO A 103 -26.75 -32.19 -43.34
N ARG A 104 -27.31 -33.38 -43.16
CA ARG A 104 -26.60 -34.62 -43.44
C ARG A 104 -26.49 -34.76 -44.96
N GLU A 105 -25.68 -33.91 -45.58
CA GLU A 105 -25.15 -34.17 -46.91
C GLU A 105 -23.98 -35.15 -46.76
N PRO A 106 -23.96 -36.25 -47.53
CA PRO A 106 -22.85 -37.17 -47.54
C PRO A 106 -21.66 -36.51 -48.26
N GLY A 107 -20.90 -35.65 -47.56
CA GLY A 107 -19.64 -35.12 -48.13
C GLY A 107 -19.03 -33.83 -47.59
N SER A 108 -19.61 -33.12 -46.62
CA SER A 108 -19.03 -31.83 -46.18
C SER A 108 -18.17 -31.96 -44.91
N VAL A 109 -16.93 -31.50 -45.04
CA VAL A 109 -15.83 -31.50 -44.04
C VAL A 109 -16.23 -30.83 -42.72
N SER A 110 -15.97 -31.52 -41.60
CA SER A 110 -16.07 -30.99 -40.24
C SER A 110 -15.10 -29.82 -40.02
N TYR A 111 -15.58 -28.78 -39.34
CA TYR A 111 -14.75 -27.90 -38.50
C TYR A 111 -15.28 -27.97 -37.07
#